data_AF-A0A7C4UT86-F1
#
_entry.id   AF-A0A7C4UT86-F1
#
_cell.length_a   1.000
_cell.length_b   1.000
_cell.length_c   1.000
_cell.angle_alpha   90.00
_cell.angle_beta   90.00
_cell.angle_gamma   90.00
#
_symmetry.space_group_name_H-M   'P 1'
#
loop_
_entity.id
_entity.type
_entity.pdbx_description
1 polymer ?
#
loop_
_entity_poly.entity_id
_entity_poly.type
_entity_poly.pdbx_seq_one_letter_code
_entity_poly.pdbx_strand_id
1 'polypeptide(L)'
;MALYKGCPGANIFKDVKPEYIECPYCHAEVEIWSDELLARCPSCRRIVSRERGASCIDWCKYAEQCIGAQKYQQLVKERPNPAADSTPAKGAA
;
A
#
# COMPACT_ATOMS: atom_id res chain seq x y z
N MET A 1 -8.84 -16.56 14.55
CA MET A 1 -8.49 -17.33 13.33
C MET A 1 -7.59 -16.50 12.43
N ALA A 2 -6.31 -16.87 12.25
CA ALA A 2 -5.44 -16.21 11.28
C ALA A 2 -5.68 -16.85 9.90
N LEU A 3 -6.60 -16.29 9.12
CA LEU A 3 -7.03 -16.85 7.84
C LEU A 3 -6.25 -16.25 6.66
N TYR A 4 -4.92 -16.25 6.76
CA TYR A 4 -4.03 -16.05 5.62
C TYR A 4 -2.65 -16.67 5.92
N LYS A 5 -2.24 -17.69 5.15
CA LYS A 5 -0.92 -18.34 5.27
C LYS A 5 0.17 -17.48 4.58
N GLY A 6 0.34 -16.23 5.00
CA GLY A 6 1.34 -15.32 4.43
C GLY A 6 1.21 -13.88 4.91
N CYS A 7 2.14 -13.02 4.50
CA CYS A 7 2.02 -11.57 4.66
C CYS A 7 1.12 -11.03 3.54
N PRO A 8 -0.06 -10.43 3.85
CA PRO A 8 -0.94 -9.86 2.82
C PRO A 8 -0.24 -8.82 1.93
N GLY A 9 0.67 -8.02 2.50
CA GLY A 9 1.45 -7.05 1.75
C GLY A 9 2.44 -7.66 0.76
N ALA A 10 2.81 -8.94 0.93
CA ALA A 10 3.70 -9.64 0.01
C ALA A 10 2.98 -10.19 -1.24
N ASN A 11 1.64 -10.24 -1.25
CA ASN A 11 0.89 -10.84 -2.35
C ASN A 11 1.02 -10.06 -3.65
N ILE A 12 1.10 -8.72 -3.56
CA ILE A 12 1.24 -7.83 -4.72
C ILE A 12 2.52 -8.17 -5.51
N PHE A 13 3.57 -8.63 -4.81
CA PHE A 13 4.84 -9.04 -5.43
C PHE A 13 4.87 -10.50 -5.87
N LYS A 14 3.95 -11.33 -5.38
CA LYS A 14 3.86 -12.75 -5.77
C LYS A 14 3.06 -12.94 -7.04
N ASP A 15 1.98 -12.18 -7.19
CA ASP A 15 1.04 -12.26 -8.30
C ASP A 15 1.03 -10.95 -9.09
N VAL A 16 2.20 -10.60 -9.65
CA VAL A 16 2.37 -9.38 -10.45
C VAL A 16 1.59 -9.51 -11.75
N LYS A 17 0.69 -8.55 -12.01
CA LYS A 17 -0.18 -8.56 -13.19
C LYS A 17 -0.34 -7.15 -13.78
N PRO A 18 -0.58 -7.03 -15.09
CA PRO A 18 -0.93 -5.76 -15.70
C PRO A 18 -2.36 -5.37 -15.29
N GLU A 19 -2.54 -4.10 -14.96
CA GLU A 19 -3.83 -3.46 -14.69
C GLU A 19 -3.96 -2.23 -15.58
N TYR A 20 -5.20 -1.80 -15.84
CA TYR A 20 -5.47 -0.65 -16.69
C TYR A 20 -6.15 0.44 -15.88
N ILE A 21 -5.59 1.65 -15.94
CA ILE A 21 -6.14 2.84 -15.29
C ILE A 21 -6.38 3.93 -16.34
N GLU A 22 -7.38 4.77 -16.11
CA GLU A 22 -7.68 5.89 -16.99
C GLU A 22 -6.74 7.06 -16.72
N CYS A 23 -6.16 7.64 -17.77
CA CYS A 23 -5.33 8.83 -17.64
C CYS A 23 -6.18 10.06 -17.28
N PRO A 24 -5.95 10.74 -16.14
CA PRO A 24 -6.74 11.90 -15.72
C PRO A 24 -6.53 13.15 -16.61
N TYR A 25 -5.58 13.10 -17.56
CA TYR A 25 -5.24 14.22 -18.43
C TYR A 25 -5.77 14.08 -19.85
N CYS A 26 -5.93 12.86 -20.34
CA CYS A 26 -6.30 12.61 -21.74
C CYS A 26 -7.29 11.46 -21.93
N HIS A 27 -7.74 10.84 -20.83
CA HIS A 27 -8.74 9.77 -20.80
C HIS A 27 -8.36 8.50 -21.58
N ALA A 28 -7.10 8.39 -22.03
CA ALA A 28 -6.56 7.16 -22.60
C ALA A 28 -6.34 6.11 -21.51
N GLU A 29 -6.54 4.84 -21.88
CA GLU A 29 -6.20 3.71 -21.05
C GLU A 29 -4.68 3.59 -20.90
N VAL A 30 -4.21 3.44 -19.66
CA VAL A 30 -2.79 3.32 -19.31
C VAL A 30 -2.58 2.01 -18.60
N GLU A 31 -1.70 1.18 -19.15
CA GLU A 31 -1.22 -0.01 -18.47
C GLU A 31 -0.30 0.37 -17.31
N ILE A 32 -0.56 -0.22 -16.14
CA ILE A 32 0.26 -0.12 -14.94
C ILE A 32 0.38 -1.49 -14.28
N TRP A 33 1.57 -1.87 -13.85
CA TRP A 33 1.75 -3.13 -13.14
C TRP A 33 1.25 -3.03 -11.69
N SER A 34 0.75 -4.14 -11.15
CA SER A 34 0.18 -4.18 -9.81
C SER A 34 1.16 -3.74 -8.70
N ASP A 35 2.46 -3.95 -8.90
CA ASP A 35 3.55 -3.55 -8.01
C ASP A 35 4.07 -2.13 -8.27
N GLU A 36 3.64 -1.49 -9.35
CA GLU A 36 4.02 -0.13 -9.71
C GLU A 36 3.01 0.91 -9.21
N LEU A 37 3.53 2.07 -8.77
CA LEU A 37 2.69 3.20 -8.35
C LEU A 37 2.53 4.26 -9.44
N LEU A 38 3.44 4.27 -10.42
CA LEU A 38 3.55 5.28 -11.46
C LEU A 38 3.65 4.58 -12.81
N ALA A 39 2.87 5.04 -13.79
CA ALA A 39 2.96 4.62 -15.18
C ALA A 39 3.06 5.85 -16.08
N ARG A 40 3.69 5.70 -17.26
CA ARG A 40 3.71 6.73 -18.28
C ARG A 40 2.58 6.50 -19.27
N CYS A 41 1.69 7.47 -19.43
CA CYS A 41 0.60 7.38 -20.40
C CYS A 41 1.15 7.29 -21.84
N PRO A 42 0.74 6.31 -22.66
CA PRO A 42 1.23 6.16 -24.03
C PRO A 42 0.74 7.28 -24.97
N SER A 43 -0.40 7.90 -24.67
CA SER A 43 -1.00 8.97 -25.49
C SER A 43 -0.39 10.34 -25.19
N CYS A 44 -0.46 10.82 -23.94
CA CYS A 44 -0.01 12.17 -23.60
C CYS A 44 1.41 12.24 -22.98
N ARG A 45 2.06 11.09 -22.73
CA ARG A 45 3.41 10.96 -22.14
C ARG A 45 3.57 11.50 -20.71
N ARG A 46 2.48 11.93 -20.06
CA ARG A 46 2.48 12.33 -18.65
C ARG A 46 2.59 11.12 -17.72
N ILE A 47 3.14 11.34 -16.54
CA ILE A 47 3.15 10.34 -15.47
C ILE A 47 1.78 10.34 -14.80
N VAL A 48 1.18 9.15 -14.72
CA VAL A 48 -0.07 8.88 -14.04
C VAL A 48 0.26 8.06 -12.80
N SER A 49 -0.28 8.46 -11.66
CA SER A 49 -0.13 7.72 -10.41
C SER A 49 -1.42 7.00 -10.06
N ARG A 50 -1.33 5.74 -9.65
CA ARG A 50 -2.46 5.07 -9.01
C ARG A 50 -2.61 5.55 -7.56
N GLU A 51 -3.83 5.49 -7.04
CA GLU A 51 -4.07 5.79 -5.63
C GLU A 51 -3.40 4.72 -4.76
N ARG A 52 -2.61 5.17 -3.78
CA ARG A 52 -1.89 4.29 -2.86
C ARG A 52 -2.83 3.88 -1.74
N GLY A 53 -3.31 2.63 -1.78
CA GLY A 53 -4.17 2.05 -0.75
C GLY A 53 -3.47 1.84 0.60
N ALA A 54 -4.14 1.11 1.49
CA ALA A 54 -3.63 0.76 2.81
C ALA A 54 -2.30 -0.02 2.71
N SER A 55 -1.33 0.41 3.49
CA SER A 55 0.04 -0.10 3.54
C SER A 55 0.32 -0.83 4.87
N CYS A 56 1.49 -1.44 5.02
CA CYS A 56 1.79 -2.23 6.22
C CYS A 56 1.69 -1.42 7.53
N ILE A 57 2.02 -0.12 7.50
CA ILE A 57 1.92 0.77 8.66
C ILE A 57 0.48 0.99 9.13
N ASP A 58 -0.50 0.67 8.29
CA ASP A 58 -1.92 0.95 8.55
C ASP A 58 -2.62 -0.16 9.35
N TRP A 59 -2.11 -1.39 9.30
CA TRP A 59 -2.81 -2.55 9.89
C TRP A 59 -1.89 -3.67 10.40
N CYS A 60 -0.60 -3.69 10.02
CA CYS A 60 0.27 -4.81 10.34
C CYS A 60 0.96 -4.61 11.70
N LYS A 61 0.67 -5.50 12.66
CA LYS A 61 1.30 -5.51 13.99
C LYS A 61 2.83 -5.69 13.98
N TYR A 62 3.39 -6.23 12.89
CA TYR A 62 4.83 -6.43 12.73
C TYR A 62 5.50 -5.31 11.93
N ALA A 63 4.75 -4.29 11.47
CA ALA A 63 5.28 -3.24 10.60
C ALA A 63 6.48 -2.51 11.22
N GLU A 64 6.44 -2.21 12.51
CA GLU A 64 7.55 -1.57 13.22
C GLU A 64 8.83 -2.41 13.18
N GLN A 65 8.70 -3.73 13.34
CA GLN A 65 9.84 -4.65 13.30
C GLN A 65 10.40 -4.80 11.88
N CYS A 66 9.54 -4.79 10.86
CA CYS A 66 9.96 -4.93 9.46
C CYS A 66 10.61 -3.64 8.91
N ILE A 67 10.08 -2.47 9.27
CA ILE A 67 10.51 -1.16 8.75
C ILE A 67 11.62 -0.56 9.62
N GLY A 68 11.66 -0.93 10.90
CA GLY A 68 12.51 -0.34 11.93
C GLY A 68 11.80 0.80 12.65
N ALA A 69 11.94 0.85 13.98
CA ALA A 69 11.23 1.78 14.86
C ALA A 69 11.37 3.24 14.43
N GLN A 70 12.59 3.70 14.12
CA GLN A 70 12.83 5.09 13.74
C GLN A 70 12.05 5.48 12.47
N LYS A 71 12.09 4.64 11.44
CA LYS A 71 11.42 4.92 10.16
C LYS A 71 9.91 4.76 10.26
N TYR A 72 9.43 3.78 11.02
CA TYR A 72 8.01 3.60 11.33
C TYR A 72 7.41 4.86 11.97
N GLN A 73 8.07 5.41 13.00
CA GLN A 73 7.61 6.61 13.69
C GLN A 73 7.55 7.85 12.79
N GLN A 74 8.47 7.98 11.82
CA GLN A 74 8.40 9.05 10.82
C GLN A 74 7.17 8.90 9.92
N LEU A 75 6.95 7.70 9.40
CA LEU A 75 5.85 7.42 8.47
C LEU A 75 4.47 7.59 9.11
N VAL A 76 4.31 7.15 10.36
CA VAL A 76 3.05 7.31 11.11
C VAL A 76 2.73 8.79 11.39
N LYS A 77 3.75 9.62 11.65
CA LYS A 77 3.57 11.07 11.83
C LYS A 77 3.15 11.77 10.53
N GLU A 78 3.72 11.36 9.40
CA GLU A 78 3.41 11.92 8.08
C GLU A 78 2.01 11.50 7.58
N ARG A 79 1.52 10.33 7.98
CA ARG A 79 0.20 9.80 7.61
C ARG A 79 -0.53 9.26 8.86
N PRO A 80 -1.14 10.14 9.67
CA PRO A 80 -1.95 9.70 10.81
C PRO A 80 -3.16 8.92 10.28
N ASN A 81 -3.16 7.61 10.49
CA ASN A 81 -4.28 6.74 10.11
C ASN A 81 -5.25 6.59 11.30
N PRO A 82 -6.56 6.85 11.12
CA PRO A 82 -7.57 6.63 12.16
C PRO A 82 -7.72 5.17 12.61
N ALA A 83 -7.20 4.17 11.89
CA ALA A 83 -7.23 2.76 12.28
C ALA A 83 -6.11 2.34 13.27
N ALA A 84 -5.10 3.19 13.50
CA ALA A 84 -4.02 2.91 14.46
C ALA A 84 -4.44 3.19 15.93
N ASP A 85 -5.51 3.96 16.14
CA ASP A 85 -6.04 4.36 17.46
C ASP A 85 -7.15 3.41 17.97
N SER A 86 -7.01 2.12 17.70
CA SER A 86 -7.77 1.08 18.39
C SER A 86 -6.81 0.07 19.01
N THR A 87 -6.08 0.49 20.02
CA THR A 87 -5.38 -0.43 20.94
C THR A 87 -5.65 0.07 22.36
N PRO A 88 -5.89 -0.76 23.40
CA PRO A 88 -5.41 -2.15 23.55
C PRO A 88 -6.40 -3.14 24.21
N ALA A 89 -6.31 -4.43 23.88
CA ALA A 89 -6.56 -5.48 24.87
C ALA A 89 -5.19 -6.09 25.20
N LYS A 90 -4.40 -5.49 26.12
CA LYS A 90 -4.43 -5.75 27.57
C LYS A 90 -4.89 -7.19 27.90
N GLY A 91 -3.97 -7.94 28.50
CA GLY A 91 -4.04 -9.38 28.65
C GLY A 91 -5.19 -9.92 29.49
N ALA A 92 -5.37 -11.22 29.38
CA ALA A 92 -6.13 -12.03 30.30
C ALA A 92 -5.36 -13.36 30.48
N ALA A 93 -4.95 -13.58 31.73
CA ALA A 93 -4.54 -14.79 32.44
C ALA A 93 -4.09 -16.02 31.62
#